data_AF-A0A387AT31-F1
#
_entry.id   AF-A0A387AT31-F1
#
_cell.length_a   1.000
_cell.length_b   1.000
_cell.length_c   1.000
_cell.angle_alpha   90.00
_cell.angle_beta   90.00
_cell.angle_gamma   90.00
#
_symmetry.space_group_name_H-M   'P 1'
#
loop_
_entity.id
_entity.type
_entity.pdbx_description
1 polymer ?
#
loop_
_entity_poly.entity_id
_entity_poly.type
_entity_poly.pdbx_seq_one_letter_code
_entity_poly.pdbx_strand_id
1 'polypeptide(L)'
;MSITLAGCSSDNDQSSSSNSSSSASTIVTSSQSSHHDTTKHEKKNEKKSSKHVNDSSKDLSKLNYKNNTSAVINVNGNHSNLKASDWKYNHVVYANLDSLNRTSAGNTAYLESRNVANDSLRTEQTVQPTGWHQKFVNRDAIINRGHEIAYSLSKGISVSGKYNPSLQSGDQNNLKNLFTQTAFSNQKLQTIYESKVRNALRDGKKVIFQVVPVFRGSELMARGVHLQALSTDGSLNFNVYIFNVQPGISFNYSDGTSKIDNSVTVPTPADAPSFNDHRSYGNSYDGNRSNYRRSYTHHYVRDAVIAGAVHHAIRRHYARKYTPRYHYYHRPYTYHRHYYRHYRF
;
A
#
# COMPACT_ATOMS: atom_id res chain seq x y z
N MET A 1 -53.20 20.48 -7.35
CA MET A 1 -53.47 21.21 -8.61
C MET A 1 -53.13 22.68 -8.38
N SER A 2 -52.61 23.35 -9.43
CA SER A 2 -52.51 24.82 -9.65
C SER A 2 -51.93 25.69 -8.51
N ILE A 3 -50.75 26.33 -8.60
CA ILE A 3 -50.15 27.27 -9.59
C ILE A 3 -50.83 28.66 -9.60
N THR A 4 -50.10 29.68 -9.10
CA THR A 4 -49.65 30.95 -9.75
C THR A 4 -48.95 31.86 -8.70
N LEU A 5 -48.29 33.00 -9.01
CA LEU A 5 -47.14 33.39 -9.88
C LEU A 5 -47.06 34.94 -9.90
N ALA A 6 -45.92 35.54 -9.51
CA ALA A 6 -45.39 36.92 -9.79
C ALA A 6 -44.17 37.15 -8.86
N GLY A 7 -43.11 37.95 -9.10
CA GLY A 7 -42.77 39.02 -10.08
C GLY A 7 -42.17 40.21 -9.29
N CYS A 8 -41.06 40.88 -9.61
CA CYS A 8 -40.11 40.90 -10.75
C CYS A 8 -38.66 41.17 -10.22
N SER A 9 -37.55 40.95 -10.95
CA SER A 9 -36.77 41.88 -11.84
C SER A 9 -36.30 43.20 -11.17
N SER A 10 -35.10 43.76 -11.41
CA SER A 10 -34.24 43.70 -12.62
C SER A 10 -32.73 43.88 -12.37
N ASP A 11 -31.93 43.43 -13.34
CA ASP A 11 -30.50 43.77 -13.53
C ASP A 11 -30.28 45.21 -14.03
N ASN A 12 -29.03 45.69 -13.98
CA ASN A 12 -28.47 46.39 -15.14
C ASN A 12 -26.93 46.33 -15.19
N ASP A 13 -26.42 46.26 -16.42
CA ASP A 13 -25.04 45.97 -16.78
C ASP A 13 -24.31 47.22 -17.34
N GLN A 14 -23.00 47.08 -17.58
CA GLN A 14 -22.15 47.75 -18.58
C GLN A 14 -20.93 48.60 -18.14
N SER A 15 -19.75 47.99 -18.35
CA SER A 15 -18.69 48.43 -19.29
C SER A 15 -18.18 49.89 -19.26
N SER A 16 -16.86 50.05 -19.07
CA SER A 16 -15.95 50.52 -20.14
C SER A 16 -14.46 50.37 -19.77
N SER A 17 -13.58 50.43 -20.77
CA SER A 17 -12.15 50.13 -20.69
C SER A 17 -11.27 51.31 -21.11
N SER A 18 -10.01 51.35 -20.64
CA SER A 18 -8.92 52.07 -21.30
C SER A 18 -7.53 51.61 -20.84
N ASN A 19 -6.59 51.57 -21.79
CA ASN A 19 -5.15 51.34 -21.56
C ASN A 19 -4.44 52.69 -21.37
N SER A 20 -3.33 52.73 -20.62
CA SER A 20 -2.07 53.31 -21.13
C SER A 20 -0.84 53.10 -20.22
N SER A 21 0.29 52.91 -20.90
CA SER A 21 1.69 52.82 -20.47
C SER A 21 2.28 53.88 -19.54
N SER A 22 3.35 53.51 -18.82
CA SER A 22 4.53 54.37 -18.59
C SER A 22 5.81 53.53 -18.39
N SER A 23 7.00 54.14 -18.51
CA SER A 23 8.28 53.44 -18.74
C SER A 23 9.47 54.09 -17.99
N ALA A 24 10.43 53.27 -17.51
CA ALA A 24 11.86 53.59 -17.23
C ALA A 24 12.55 52.30 -16.70
N SER A 25 13.62 51.73 -17.27
CA SER A 25 15.00 52.22 -17.43
C SER A 25 15.78 52.27 -16.09
N THR A 26 16.45 51.18 -15.69
CA THR A 26 17.86 50.81 -16.00
C THR A 26 18.92 51.61 -15.22
N ILE A 27 19.64 50.95 -14.29
CA ILE A 27 21.08 51.16 -14.04
C ILE A 27 21.73 49.78 -13.76
N VAL A 28 22.87 49.52 -14.40
CA VAL A 28 23.82 48.44 -14.12
C VAL A 28 25.06 49.05 -13.48
N THR A 29 25.63 48.42 -12.46
CA THR A 29 27.00 48.74 -12.01
C THR A 29 27.75 47.46 -11.63
N SER A 30 28.94 47.29 -12.19
CA SER A 30 29.89 46.23 -11.89
C SER A 30 31.13 46.80 -11.20
N SER A 31 31.73 46.06 -10.27
CA SER A 31 33.08 46.36 -9.77
C SER A 31 33.84 45.10 -9.37
N GLN A 32 35.15 45.16 -9.57
CA GLN A 32 36.07 44.04 -9.75
C GLN A 32 36.55 43.34 -8.47
N SER A 33 36.91 42.08 -8.63
CA SER A 33 38.15 41.42 -8.17
C SER A 33 38.81 41.81 -6.84
N SER A 34 39.04 40.79 -6.00
CA SER A 34 40.33 40.63 -5.31
C SER A 34 40.73 39.16 -5.24
N HIS A 35 41.95 38.85 -5.68
CA HIS A 35 42.55 37.52 -5.51
C HIS A 35 43.02 37.32 -4.07
N HIS A 36 42.85 36.11 -3.54
CA HIS A 36 43.80 35.56 -2.58
C HIS A 36 44.06 34.09 -2.91
N ASP A 37 45.28 33.78 -3.33
CA ASP A 37 45.74 32.41 -3.51
C ASP A 37 46.10 31.82 -2.14
N THR A 38 45.78 30.55 -1.91
CA THR A 38 46.47 29.73 -0.91
C THR A 38 46.29 28.26 -1.25
N THR A 39 47.29 27.73 -1.94
CA THR A 39 47.47 26.30 -2.21
C THR A 39 47.31 25.42 -0.96
N LYS A 40 46.52 24.34 -1.06
CA LYS A 40 46.75 23.08 -0.32
C LYS A 40 46.00 21.88 -0.91
N HIS A 41 46.79 21.00 -1.52
CA HIS A 41 46.63 19.58 -1.84
C HIS A 41 45.25 18.89 -1.82
N GLU A 42 44.99 18.17 -2.91
CA GLU A 42 43.95 17.15 -3.03
C GLU A 42 43.97 16.12 -1.89
N LYS A 43 42.78 15.80 -1.38
CA LYS A 43 42.42 14.40 -1.06
C LYS A 43 41.08 14.08 -1.70
N LYS A 44 41.13 13.35 -2.83
CA LYS A 44 39.94 12.72 -3.43
C LYS A 44 39.33 11.76 -2.42
N ASN A 45 38.04 11.92 -2.15
CA ASN A 45 37.27 10.97 -1.37
C ASN A 45 35.90 10.81 -2.05
N GLU A 46 35.66 9.63 -2.63
CA GLU A 46 34.49 9.36 -3.45
C GLU A 46 33.21 9.32 -2.60
N LYS A 47 32.50 10.45 -2.54
CA LYS A 47 31.12 10.45 -2.04
C LYS A 47 30.21 9.78 -3.07
N LYS A 48 29.78 8.55 -2.78
CA LYS A 48 28.61 7.93 -3.42
C LYS A 48 27.45 8.93 -3.43
N SER A 49 27.03 9.34 -4.62
CA SER A 49 25.95 10.30 -4.81
C SER A 49 24.60 9.68 -4.42
N SER A 50 24.23 9.78 -3.14
CA SER A 50 22.82 9.82 -2.77
C SER A 50 22.23 11.10 -3.35
N LYS A 51 21.32 10.97 -4.33
CA LYS A 51 20.60 12.12 -4.90
C LYS A 51 19.65 12.71 -3.87
N HIS A 52 20.17 13.56 -3.00
CA HIS A 52 19.37 14.55 -2.29
C HIS A 52 18.86 15.55 -3.30
N VAL A 53 17.57 15.44 -3.64
CA VAL A 53 16.84 16.48 -4.36
C VAL A 53 15.73 16.94 -3.42
N ASN A 54 15.85 18.17 -2.93
CA ASN A 54 14.74 18.85 -2.26
C ASN A 54 13.68 19.12 -3.32
N ASP A 55 12.62 18.32 -3.31
CA ASP A 55 11.51 18.46 -4.25
C ASP A 55 10.17 18.31 -3.51
N SER A 56 9.72 19.44 -2.98
CA SER A 56 8.40 19.64 -2.39
C SER A 56 7.30 19.82 -3.44
N SER A 57 7.61 19.70 -4.73
CA SER A 57 6.70 19.94 -5.86
C SER A 57 6.36 18.69 -6.69
N LYS A 58 6.93 17.53 -6.33
CA LYS A 58 6.85 16.31 -7.14
C LYS A 58 5.45 15.72 -7.14
N ASP A 59 4.70 15.96 -8.22
CA ASP A 59 3.45 15.27 -8.51
C ASP A 59 3.71 13.76 -8.65
N LEU A 60 3.40 13.03 -7.58
CA LEU A 60 3.65 11.60 -7.46
C LEU A 60 2.87 10.78 -8.51
N SER A 61 1.74 11.30 -9.01
CA SER A 61 0.92 10.61 -10.02
C SER A 61 1.64 10.49 -11.37
N LYS A 62 2.54 11.43 -11.69
CA LYS A 62 3.33 11.44 -12.94
C LYS A 62 4.51 10.47 -12.91
N LEU A 63 4.86 9.90 -11.75
CA LEU A 63 5.98 8.97 -11.62
C LEU A 63 5.65 7.61 -12.25
N ASN A 64 6.62 7.04 -12.96
CA ASN A 64 6.60 5.65 -13.41
C ASN A 64 7.74 4.89 -12.71
N TYR A 65 7.49 3.64 -12.31
CA TYR A 65 8.53 2.79 -11.74
C TYR A 65 9.64 2.54 -12.79
N LYS A 66 10.90 2.59 -12.36
CA LYS A 66 12.05 2.25 -13.20
C LYS A 66 12.50 0.84 -12.84
N ASN A 67 12.52 -0.04 -13.84
CA ASN A 67 12.86 -1.45 -13.66
C ASN A 67 14.22 -1.64 -12.96
N ASN A 68 14.32 -2.64 -12.08
CA ASN A 68 15.52 -2.94 -11.28
C ASN A 68 16.01 -1.78 -10.37
N THR A 69 15.11 -0.88 -9.94
CA THR A 69 15.43 0.19 -8.97
C THR A 69 14.58 0.09 -7.69
N SER A 70 14.93 0.85 -6.65
CA SER A 70 14.11 0.92 -5.43
C SER A 70 12.65 1.27 -5.77
N ALA A 71 11.72 0.42 -5.34
CA ALA A 71 10.29 0.71 -5.41
C ALA A 71 9.82 1.70 -4.32
N VAL A 72 10.73 2.26 -3.52
CA VAL A 72 10.46 3.30 -2.53
C VAL A 72 11.30 4.55 -2.81
N ILE A 73 10.65 5.71 -2.79
CA ILE A 73 11.24 7.04 -2.97
C ILE A 73 11.04 7.84 -1.68
N ASN A 74 12.10 8.47 -1.18
CA ASN A 74 11.99 9.48 -0.12
C ASN A 74 11.39 10.76 -0.69
N VAL A 75 10.31 11.25 -0.07
CA VAL A 75 9.62 12.50 -0.42
C VAL A 75 9.99 13.56 0.62
N ASN A 76 10.15 14.82 0.21
CA ASN A 76 10.54 15.92 1.11
C ASN A 76 11.75 15.59 2.01
N GLY A 77 12.80 14.99 1.44
CA GLY A 77 13.98 14.55 2.20
C GLY A 77 13.70 13.49 3.28
N ASN A 78 12.63 12.69 3.14
CA ASN A 78 12.08 11.79 4.16
C ASN A 78 11.54 12.50 5.41
N HIS A 79 11.05 13.73 5.30
CA HIS A 79 10.41 14.45 6.41
C HIS A 79 8.92 14.71 6.13
N SER A 80 8.08 14.34 7.09
CA SER A 80 6.63 14.52 7.08
C SER A 80 6.26 16.00 7.04
N ASN A 81 5.17 16.33 6.36
CA ASN A 81 4.53 17.65 6.38
C ASN A 81 3.41 17.74 7.43
N LEU A 82 3.13 16.65 8.15
CA LEU A 82 2.14 16.60 9.23
C LEU A 82 2.56 17.50 10.39
N LYS A 83 1.59 18.08 11.09
CA LYS A 83 1.81 18.85 12.32
C LYS A 83 1.17 18.16 13.50
N ALA A 84 1.95 17.89 14.55
CA ALA A 84 1.44 17.23 15.75
C ALA A 84 0.40 18.08 16.50
N SER A 85 0.47 19.41 16.38
CA SER A 85 -0.47 20.39 16.95
C SER A 85 -1.92 20.20 16.52
N ASP A 86 -2.12 19.65 15.32
CA ASP A 86 -3.42 19.59 14.65
C ASP A 86 -4.26 18.41 15.18
N TRP A 87 -3.65 17.52 15.97
CA TRP A 87 -4.23 16.26 16.45
C TRP A 87 -4.23 16.17 17.97
N LYS A 88 -5.41 15.93 18.56
CA LYS A 88 -5.61 15.95 20.02
C LYS A 88 -6.07 14.62 20.62
N TYR A 89 -6.96 13.90 19.94
CA TYR A 89 -7.61 12.70 20.44
C TYR A 89 -7.57 11.56 19.42
N ASN A 90 -7.62 10.32 19.92
CA ASN A 90 -7.50 9.10 19.12
C ASN A 90 -8.67 8.95 18.13
N HIS A 91 -8.36 8.98 16.83
CA HIS A 91 -9.34 8.76 15.76
C HIS A 91 -8.63 8.55 14.41
N VAL A 92 -9.40 8.11 13.42
CA VAL A 92 -9.05 8.15 12.00
C VAL A 92 -10.01 9.09 11.28
N VAL A 93 -9.48 9.98 10.44
CA VAL A 93 -10.26 10.70 9.45
C VAL A 93 -10.31 9.82 8.20
N TYR A 94 -11.42 9.13 8.00
CA TYR A 94 -11.71 8.39 6.78
C TYR A 94 -12.26 9.34 5.72
N ALA A 95 -11.52 9.55 4.64
CA ALA A 95 -11.99 10.37 3.52
C ALA A 95 -13.16 9.69 2.79
N ASN A 96 -13.98 10.50 2.11
CA ASN A 96 -14.97 9.94 1.19
C ASN A 96 -14.27 9.38 -0.04
N LEU A 97 -14.89 8.38 -0.66
CA LEU A 97 -14.49 7.92 -1.99
C LEU A 97 -14.71 9.05 -3.00
N ASP A 98 -13.86 9.11 -4.03
CA ASP A 98 -14.05 10.03 -5.14
C ASP A 98 -15.17 9.57 -6.10
N SER A 99 -15.40 10.34 -7.16
CA SER A 99 -16.43 10.05 -8.18
C SER A 99 -16.21 8.74 -8.96
N LEU A 100 -15.05 8.11 -8.84
CA LEU A 100 -14.73 6.80 -9.41
C LEU A 100 -14.74 5.68 -8.35
N ASN A 101 -15.22 5.97 -7.13
CA ASN A 101 -15.23 5.10 -5.95
C ASN A 101 -13.84 4.73 -5.41
N ARG A 102 -12.83 5.59 -5.61
CA ARG A 102 -11.44 5.39 -5.18
C ARG A 102 -11.16 6.14 -3.87
N THR A 103 -10.22 5.65 -3.05
CA THR A 103 -9.77 6.33 -1.82
C THR A 103 -8.69 7.39 -2.08
N SER A 104 -8.78 8.12 -3.21
CA SER A 104 -7.71 9.00 -3.72
C SER A 104 -7.37 10.21 -2.84
N ALA A 105 -8.23 10.57 -1.89
CA ALA A 105 -7.98 11.64 -0.93
C ALA A 105 -7.09 11.20 0.26
N GLY A 106 -6.98 9.88 0.50
CA GLY A 106 -6.20 9.30 1.58
C GLY A 106 -6.80 9.46 2.97
N ASN A 107 -6.33 8.63 3.89
CA ASN A 107 -6.76 8.63 5.29
C ASN A 107 -5.65 9.13 6.22
N THR A 108 -6.04 9.78 7.32
CA THR A 108 -5.10 10.20 8.37
C THR A 108 -5.57 9.75 9.73
N ALA A 109 -4.66 9.17 10.51
CA ALA A 109 -4.92 8.62 11.83
C ALA A 109 -4.07 9.32 12.90
N TYR A 110 -4.63 9.54 14.08
CA TYR A 110 -3.85 9.82 15.29
C TYR A 110 -3.96 8.63 16.23
N LEU A 111 -2.82 7.95 16.37
CA LEU A 111 -2.70 6.63 16.95
C LEU A 111 -1.94 6.66 18.28
N GLU A 112 -2.31 5.74 19.16
CA GLU A 112 -1.74 5.54 20.49
C GLU A 112 -1.52 4.03 20.72
N SER A 113 -0.78 3.64 21.75
CA SER A 113 -0.47 2.23 22.08
C SER A 113 -1.70 1.30 22.11
N ARG A 114 -2.86 1.85 22.50
CA ARG A 114 -4.14 1.15 22.55
C ARG A 114 -4.73 0.78 21.18
N ASN A 115 -4.18 1.25 20.06
CA ASN A 115 -4.61 0.83 18.72
C ASN A 115 -3.84 -0.37 18.16
N VAL A 116 -2.79 -0.86 18.84
CA VAL A 116 -2.07 -2.07 18.40
C VAL A 116 -3.00 -3.28 18.52
N ALA A 117 -3.40 -3.85 17.38
CA ALA A 117 -4.39 -4.92 17.34
C ALA A 117 -3.81 -6.31 17.64
N ASN A 118 -4.69 -7.24 17.99
CA ASN A 118 -4.36 -8.66 18.05
C ASN A 118 -4.74 -9.34 16.72
N ASP A 119 -3.73 -9.86 16.04
CA ASP A 119 -3.84 -10.65 14.81
C ASP A 119 -4.86 -11.79 14.87
N SER A 120 -5.05 -12.43 16.04
CA SER A 120 -5.97 -13.57 16.14
C SER A 120 -7.44 -13.19 16.00
N LEU A 121 -7.77 -11.90 16.00
CA LEU A 121 -9.12 -11.36 15.80
C LEU A 121 -9.40 -10.98 14.33
N ARG A 122 -8.44 -11.22 13.42
CA ARG A 122 -8.57 -10.92 12.00
C ARG A 122 -9.34 -12.02 11.26
N THR A 123 -10.31 -11.62 10.46
CA THR A 123 -11.24 -12.49 9.73
C THR A 123 -11.08 -12.33 8.20
N GLU A 124 -11.89 -13.07 7.43
CA GLU A 124 -11.94 -12.90 5.98
C GLU A 124 -12.39 -11.49 5.56
N GLN A 125 -11.77 -10.98 4.49
CA GLN A 125 -12.07 -9.70 3.89
C GLN A 125 -12.84 -9.89 2.58
N THR A 126 -13.92 -9.13 2.38
CA THR A 126 -14.86 -9.31 1.26
C THR A 126 -14.76 -8.21 0.20
N VAL A 127 -14.51 -6.95 0.62
CA VAL A 127 -14.42 -5.75 -0.23
C VAL A 127 -13.58 -6.00 -1.49
N GLN A 128 -14.02 -5.48 -2.64
CA GLN A 128 -13.20 -5.46 -3.86
C GLN A 128 -13.07 -3.98 -4.27
N PRO A 129 -11.91 -3.35 -4.02
CA PRO A 129 -11.69 -1.97 -4.43
C PRO A 129 -11.70 -1.80 -5.95
N THR A 130 -11.61 -0.55 -6.42
CA THR A 130 -11.44 -0.26 -7.83
C THR A 130 -10.23 -1.00 -8.43
N GLY A 131 -10.37 -1.46 -9.67
CA GLY A 131 -9.33 -2.22 -10.37
C GLY A 131 -9.04 -3.63 -9.82
N TRP A 132 -9.96 -4.24 -9.06
CA TRP A 132 -9.74 -5.56 -8.47
C TRP A 132 -9.82 -6.71 -9.49
N HIS A 133 -8.68 -7.10 -10.06
CA HIS A 133 -8.54 -8.26 -10.96
C HIS A 133 -7.59 -9.32 -10.39
N GLN A 134 -8.02 -10.03 -9.35
CA GLN A 134 -7.20 -11.03 -8.66
C GLN A 134 -6.77 -12.19 -9.58
N LYS A 135 -5.48 -12.54 -9.50
CA LYS A 135 -4.88 -13.73 -10.13
C LYS A 135 -3.88 -14.38 -9.17
N PHE A 136 -3.43 -15.58 -9.49
CA PHE A 136 -2.43 -16.30 -8.71
C PHE A 136 -1.26 -16.72 -9.59
N VAL A 137 -0.04 -16.58 -9.09
CA VAL A 137 1.20 -17.06 -9.71
C VAL A 137 1.91 -17.93 -8.68
N ASN A 138 2.29 -19.15 -9.05
CA ASN A 138 2.88 -20.14 -8.14
C ASN A 138 2.02 -20.44 -6.88
N ARG A 139 0.70 -20.21 -6.97
CA ARG A 139 -0.33 -20.29 -5.90
C ARG A 139 -0.39 -19.07 -4.95
N ASP A 140 0.47 -18.08 -5.16
CA ASP A 140 0.47 -16.82 -4.41
C ASP A 140 -0.38 -15.77 -5.12
N ALA A 141 -1.14 -14.98 -4.36
CA ALA A 141 -1.95 -13.90 -4.90
C ALA A 141 -1.07 -12.75 -5.38
N ILE A 142 -1.40 -12.15 -6.52
CA ILE A 142 -0.61 -11.01 -7.06
C ILE A 142 -1.07 -9.64 -6.52
N ILE A 143 -2.29 -9.56 -5.98
CA ILE A 143 -2.83 -8.37 -5.32
C ILE A 143 -3.43 -8.71 -3.96
N ASN A 144 -3.45 -7.73 -3.07
CA ASN A 144 -4.08 -7.70 -1.77
C ASN A 144 -5.02 -6.49 -1.68
N ARG A 145 -5.91 -6.53 -0.68
CA ARG A 145 -6.66 -5.36 -0.21
C ARG A 145 -5.68 -4.52 0.62
N GLY A 146 -5.05 -3.55 -0.03
CA GLY A 146 -4.12 -2.63 0.62
C GLY A 146 -4.90 -1.74 1.58
N HIS A 147 -4.59 -1.82 2.87
CA HIS A 147 -5.16 -0.88 3.84
C HIS A 147 -4.40 0.44 3.77
N GLU A 148 -5.10 1.55 3.96
CA GLU A 148 -4.42 2.83 4.22
C GLU A 148 -4.00 2.90 5.69
N ILE A 149 -4.98 2.80 6.60
CA ILE A 149 -4.70 2.60 8.02
C ILE A 149 -4.83 1.11 8.32
N ALA A 150 -3.68 0.47 8.53
CA ALA A 150 -3.56 -0.98 8.71
C ALA A 150 -4.41 -1.55 9.86
N TYR A 151 -4.85 -2.80 9.70
CA TYR A 151 -5.53 -3.58 10.74
C TYR A 151 -4.81 -3.52 12.11
N SER A 152 -3.50 -3.81 12.14
CA SER A 152 -2.73 -3.83 13.39
C SER A 152 -2.41 -2.46 13.97
N LEU A 153 -2.83 -1.38 13.31
CA LEU A 153 -2.70 0.00 13.76
C LEU A 153 -4.07 0.62 14.12
N SER A 154 -5.19 -0.08 13.95
CA SER A 154 -6.55 0.49 14.02
C SER A 154 -7.47 -0.15 15.07
N LYS A 155 -6.94 -0.89 16.06
CA LYS A 155 -7.77 -1.44 17.14
C LYS A 155 -8.55 -0.32 17.84
N GLY A 156 -9.83 -0.57 18.09
CA GLY A 156 -10.71 0.41 18.72
C GLY A 156 -11.27 1.45 17.77
N ILE A 157 -10.77 1.57 16.53
CA ILE A 157 -11.31 2.52 15.55
C ILE A 157 -12.57 1.90 14.92
N SER A 158 -13.70 2.61 15.04
CA SER A 158 -14.95 2.22 14.39
C SER A 158 -14.98 2.61 12.91
N VAL A 159 -15.94 2.09 12.14
CA VAL A 159 -16.12 2.41 10.72
C VAL A 159 -16.39 3.90 10.43
N SER A 160 -16.76 4.71 11.44
CA SER A 160 -16.88 6.16 11.33
C SER A 160 -15.62 6.92 11.77
N GLY A 161 -14.52 6.21 12.02
CA GLY A 161 -13.23 6.79 12.42
C GLY A 161 -13.09 7.09 13.91
N LYS A 162 -14.18 7.06 14.68
CA LYS A 162 -14.16 7.33 16.12
C LYS A 162 -13.57 6.15 16.90
N TYR A 163 -12.73 6.44 17.90
CA TYR A 163 -12.28 5.44 18.87
C TYR A 163 -13.41 4.99 19.80
N ASN A 164 -13.53 3.68 19.99
CA ASN A 164 -14.42 3.00 20.92
C ASN A 164 -13.63 1.84 21.59
N PRO A 165 -13.36 1.88 22.90
CA PRO A 165 -12.55 0.88 23.58
C PRO A 165 -13.18 -0.52 23.61
N SER A 166 -14.49 -0.64 23.36
CA SER A 166 -15.17 -1.94 23.27
C SER A 166 -14.81 -2.72 21.98
N LEU A 167 -14.34 -2.04 20.93
CA LEU A 167 -13.94 -2.68 19.67
C LEU A 167 -12.52 -3.28 19.78
N GLN A 168 -12.44 -4.59 19.98
CA GLN A 168 -11.15 -5.29 20.16
C GLN A 168 -10.40 -5.60 18.85
N SER A 169 -11.05 -5.48 17.70
CA SER A 169 -10.47 -5.71 16.37
C SER A 169 -10.05 -4.40 15.71
N GLY A 170 -9.15 -4.49 14.72
CA GLY A 170 -8.82 -3.39 13.81
C GLY A 170 -9.80 -3.29 12.64
N ASP A 171 -9.63 -2.28 11.79
CA ASP A 171 -10.39 -2.16 10.54
C ASP A 171 -10.01 -3.29 9.57
N GLN A 172 -11.01 -3.84 8.87
CA GLN A 172 -10.88 -5.01 8.00
C GLN A 172 -11.55 -4.86 6.62
N ASN A 173 -12.69 -4.16 6.57
CA ASN A 173 -13.61 -4.18 5.42
C ASN A 173 -14.25 -2.80 5.18
N ASN A 174 -13.69 -1.73 5.72
CA ASN A 174 -14.15 -0.38 5.43
C ASN A 174 -13.80 0.00 3.99
N LEU A 175 -14.82 0.27 3.17
CA LEU A 175 -14.66 0.67 1.76
C LEU A 175 -13.79 1.94 1.62
N LYS A 176 -13.82 2.83 2.61
CA LYS A 176 -13.04 4.08 2.62
C LYS A 176 -11.57 3.89 2.99
N ASN A 177 -11.11 2.67 3.27
CA ASN A 177 -9.78 2.38 3.81
C ASN A 177 -9.04 1.29 3.01
N LEU A 178 -9.54 0.91 1.83
CA LEU A 178 -9.04 -0.21 1.05
C LEU A 178 -8.86 0.15 -0.43
N PHE A 179 -7.67 -0.11 -0.97
CA PHE A 179 -7.35 0.04 -2.40
C PHE A 179 -6.72 -1.25 -2.97
N THR A 180 -6.70 -1.38 -4.30
CA THR A 180 -6.06 -2.52 -4.97
C THR A 180 -4.54 -2.32 -4.96
N GLN A 181 -3.85 -3.13 -4.15
CA GLN A 181 -2.39 -3.08 -3.99
C GLN A 181 -1.76 -4.40 -4.37
N THR A 182 -0.63 -4.36 -5.06
CA THR A 182 0.20 -5.55 -5.36
C THR A 182 0.65 -6.25 -4.09
N ALA A 183 0.81 -7.57 -4.16
CA ALA A 183 1.21 -8.35 -3.00
C ALA A 183 2.58 -7.93 -2.45
N PHE A 184 3.54 -7.67 -3.34
CA PHE A 184 4.85 -7.14 -2.99
C PHE A 184 4.79 -5.75 -2.34
N SER A 185 4.08 -4.78 -2.93
CA SER A 185 3.94 -3.44 -2.34
C SER A 185 3.28 -3.48 -0.96
N ASN A 186 2.18 -4.22 -0.82
CA ASN A 186 1.47 -4.36 0.45
C ASN A 186 2.33 -5.05 1.53
N GLN A 187 2.88 -6.24 1.22
CA GLN A 187 3.47 -7.11 2.23
C GLN A 187 4.95 -6.85 2.48
N LYS A 188 5.72 -6.45 1.45
CA LYS A 188 7.18 -6.25 1.56
C LYS A 188 7.56 -4.79 1.76
N LEU A 189 6.87 -3.85 1.09
CA LEU A 189 7.27 -2.44 1.12
C LEU A 189 6.51 -1.64 2.18
N GLN A 190 5.17 -1.66 2.15
CA GLN A 190 4.35 -0.88 3.08
C GLN A 190 4.48 -1.37 4.53
N THR A 191 4.54 -2.69 4.76
CA THR A 191 4.73 -3.27 6.09
C THR A 191 6.01 -2.80 6.80
N ILE A 192 7.05 -2.35 6.08
CA ILE A 192 8.25 -1.72 6.69
C ILE A 192 7.84 -0.47 7.49
N TYR A 193 7.04 0.40 6.88
CA TYR A 193 6.65 1.70 7.44
C TYR A 193 5.56 1.55 8.49
N GLU A 194 4.60 0.64 8.26
CA GLU A 194 3.64 0.25 9.29
C GLU A 194 4.32 -0.33 10.53
N SER A 195 5.43 -1.07 10.36
CA SER A 195 6.19 -1.60 11.50
C SER A 195 6.95 -0.52 12.27
N LYS A 196 7.45 0.53 11.58
CA LYS A 196 8.04 1.71 12.23
C LYS A 196 6.99 2.43 13.09
N VAL A 197 5.77 2.62 12.57
CA VAL A 197 4.63 3.17 13.33
C VAL A 197 4.26 2.23 14.50
N ARG A 198 4.06 0.94 14.25
CA ARG A 198 3.65 -0.06 15.26
C ARG A 198 4.63 -0.16 16.43
N ASN A 199 5.92 -0.07 16.16
CA ASN A 199 6.96 -0.08 17.19
C ASN A 199 6.91 1.21 18.02
N ALA A 200 6.83 2.40 17.39
CA ALA A 200 6.64 3.64 18.13
C ALA A 200 5.38 3.61 19.03
N LEU A 201 4.26 3.05 18.56
CA LEU A 201 3.07 2.86 19.40
C LEU A 201 3.31 1.89 20.57
N ARG A 202 4.11 0.84 20.40
CA ARG A 202 4.52 -0.06 21.50
C ARG A 202 5.41 0.64 22.52
N ASP A 203 6.27 1.55 22.06
CA ASP A 203 7.17 2.37 22.87
C ASP A 203 6.47 3.57 23.55
N GLY A 204 5.14 3.52 23.68
CA GLY A 204 4.32 4.54 24.34
C GLY A 204 4.12 5.84 23.54
N LYS A 205 4.61 5.91 22.29
CA LYS A 205 4.50 7.13 21.47
C LYS A 205 3.10 7.30 20.91
N LYS A 206 2.74 8.55 20.62
CA LYS A 206 1.55 8.91 19.84
C LYS A 206 2.00 9.32 18.45
N VAL A 207 1.32 8.81 17.41
CA VAL A 207 1.77 8.97 16.02
C VAL A 207 0.62 9.47 15.15
N ILE A 208 0.85 10.57 14.44
CA ILE A 208 0.02 10.97 13.30
C ILE A 208 0.54 10.19 12.10
N PHE A 209 -0.31 9.42 11.44
CA PHE A 209 0.03 8.61 10.27
C PHE A 209 -0.97 8.87 9.14
N GLN A 210 -0.47 9.31 7.99
CA GLN A 210 -1.27 9.55 6.79
C GLN A 210 -0.82 8.61 5.67
N VAL A 211 -1.81 8.05 4.96
CA VAL A 211 -1.60 7.17 3.81
C VAL A 211 -2.53 7.59 2.69
N VAL A 212 -1.98 7.88 1.51
CA VAL A 212 -2.70 8.41 0.34
C VAL A 212 -2.41 7.53 -0.88
N PRO A 213 -3.36 6.71 -1.35
CA PRO A 213 -3.22 5.98 -2.61
C PRO A 213 -3.22 6.94 -3.80
N VAL A 214 -2.16 6.89 -4.61
CA VAL A 214 -1.91 7.85 -5.70
C VAL A 214 -2.38 7.28 -7.03
N PHE A 215 -3.42 7.87 -7.61
CA PHE A 215 -3.94 7.53 -8.94
C PHE A 215 -3.53 8.59 -9.96
N ARG A 216 -3.45 8.24 -11.25
CA ARG A 216 -3.24 9.19 -12.35
C ARG A 216 -4.54 9.33 -13.15
N GLY A 217 -5.09 10.54 -13.21
CA GLY A 217 -6.33 10.81 -13.95
C GLY A 217 -7.48 9.89 -13.51
N SER A 218 -8.08 9.17 -14.47
CA SER A 218 -9.19 8.23 -14.26
C SER A 218 -8.78 6.77 -13.98
N GLU A 219 -7.50 6.50 -13.71
CA GLU A 219 -7.02 5.13 -13.41
C GLU A 219 -7.74 4.50 -12.21
N LEU A 220 -8.19 3.24 -12.35
CA LEU A 220 -8.89 2.52 -11.30
C LEU A 220 -7.96 1.80 -10.30
N MET A 221 -6.68 1.60 -10.65
CA MET A 221 -5.66 1.05 -9.74
C MET A 221 -4.58 2.09 -9.46
N ALA A 222 -4.23 2.28 -8.18
CA ALA A 222 -3.23 3.28 -7.79
C ALA A 222 -1.84 2.94 -8.34
N ARG A 223 -1.10 3.95 -8.82
CA ARG A 223 0.30 3.85 -9.27
C ARG A 223 1.27 3.57 -8.13
N GLY A 224 0.88 3.95 -6.92
CA GLY A 224 1.64 3.83 -5.69
C GLY A 224 0.84 4.36 -4.52
N VAL A 225 1.49 4.46 -3.37
CA VAL A 225 0.91 4.96 -2.13
C VAL A 225 1.92 5.85 -1.44
N HIS A 226 1.46 7.03 -1.01
CA HIS A 226 2.25 8.03 -0.29
C HIS A 226 1.99 7.86 1.21
N LEU A 227 3.04 7.62 1.99
CA LEU A 227 2.98 7.44 3.43
C LEU A 227 3.81 8.53 4.12
N GLN A 228 3.24 9.18 5.13
CA GLN A 228 3.99 10.04 6.03
C GLN A 228 3.56 9.83 7.48
N ALA A 229 4.53 9.86 8.40
CA ALA A 229 4.27 9.73 9.82
C ALA A 229 5.07 10.75 10.62
N LEU A 230 4.49 11.21 11.73
CA LEU A 230 5.14 12.06 12.72
C LEU A 230 4.68 11.62 14.12
N SER A 231 5.61 11.26 15.02
CA SER A 231 5.27 11.14 16.44
C SER A 231 5.19 12.51 17.11
N THR A 232 4.37 12.63 18.17
CA THR A 232 4.19 13.91 18.89
C THR A 232 5.45 14.41 19.59
N ASP A 233 6.45 13.53 19.80
CA ASP A 233 7.77 13.86 20.34
C ASP A 233 8.86 13.98 19.26
N GLY A 234 8.51 13.88 17.97
CA GLY A 234 9.43 13.97 16.83
C GLY A 234 10.36 12.77 16.62
N SER A 235 10.38 11.78 17.52
CA SER A 235 11.29 10.62 17.45
C SER A 235 11.05 9.69 16.24
N LEU A 236 9.82 9.64 15.73
CA LEU A 236 9.48 9.02 14.46
C LEU A 236 9.08 10.11 13.46
N ASN A 237 9.83 10.23 12.37
CA ASN A 237 9.48 11.09 11.24
C ASN A 237 9.88 10.39 9.94
N PHE A 238 8.94 10.24 9.00
CA PHE A 238 9.23 9.77 7.65
C PHE A 238 8.23 10.30 6.62
N ASN A 239 8.62 10.31 5.35
CA ASN A 239 7.78 10.70 4.21
C ASN A 239 8.27 10.00 2.95
N VAL A 240 7.47 9.05 2.44
CA VAL A 240 7.87 8.13 1.37
C VAL A 240 6.75 7.85 0.38
N TYR A 241 7.12 7.65 -0.88
CA TYR A 241 6.23 7.12 -1.92
C TYR A 241 6.66 5.70 -2.28
N ILE A 242 5.71 4.77 -2.23
CA ILE A 242 5.90 3.35 -2.54
C ILE A 242 5.20 3.06 -3.86
N PHE A 243 5.91 2.57 -4.87
CA PHE A 243 5.30 2.13 -6.13
C PHE A 243 4.43 0.88 -5.92
N ASN A 244 3.30 0.83 -6.62
CA ASN A 244 2.38 -0.30 -6.57
C ASN A 244 2.78 -1.38 -7.60
N VAL A 245 3.94 -2.00 -7.39
CA VAL A 245 4.59 -2.93 -8.34
C VAL A 245 4.82 -4.32 -7.76
N GLN A 246 4.88 -5.31 -8.65
CA GLN A 246 5.06 -6.73 -8.34
C GLN A 246 6.17 -7.32 -9.23
N PRO A 247 7.20 -7.99 -8.68
CA PRO A 247 8.15 -8.76 -9.47
C PRO A 247 7.44 -9.76 -10.41
N GLY A 248 7.88 -9.82 -11.67
CA GLY A 248 7.37 -10.73 -12.69
C GLY A 248 5.99 -10.41 -13.26
N ILE A 249 5.37 -9.27 -12.92
CA ILE A 249 4.02 -8.90 -13.34
C ILE A 249 3.97 -7.44 -13.76
N SER A 250 3.39 -7.15 -14.93
CA SER A 250 3.00 -5.79 -15.32
C SER A 250 1.48 -5.60 -15.22
N PHE A 251 1.07 -4.43 -14.74
CA PHE A 251 -0.32 -4.03 -14.52
C PHE A 251 -0.72 -2.91 -15.48
N ASN A 252 -1.94 -3.01 -16.03
CA ASN A 252 -2.64 -1.86 -16.60
C ASN A 252 -3.32 -1.11 -15.46
N TYR A 253 -2.81 0.07 -15.09
CA TYR A 253 -3.38 0.85 -13.99
C TYR A 253 -4.75 1.47 -14.33
N SER A 254 -5.09 1.56 -15.62
CA SER A 254 -6.39 2.08 -16.07
C SER A 254 -7.55 1.25 -15.52
N ASP A 255 -7.44 -0.07 -15.55
CA ASP A 255 -8.49 -1.02 -15.16
C ASP A 255 -8.05 -2.01 -14.06
N GLY A 256 -6.76 -2.09 -13.73
CA GLY A 256 -6.20 -3.03 -12.75
C GLY A 256 -5.92 -4.44 -13.31
N THR A 257 -6.10 -4.67 -14.60
CA THR A 257 -5.74 -5.94 -15.25
C THR A 257 -4.21 -6.14 -15.29
N SER A 258 -3.78 -7.39 -15.46
CA SER A 258 -2.38 -7.80 -15.29
C SER A 258 -1.94 -8.88 -16.27
N LYS A 259 -0.66 -8.89 -16.61
CA LYS A 259 0.00 -9.94 -17.41
C LYS A 259 1.31 -10.40 -16.74
N ILE A 260 1.70 -11.64 -17.00
CA ILE A 260 3.03 -12.12 -16.62
C ILE A 260 4.06 -11.39 -17.48
N ASP A 261 5.09 -10.88 -16.83
CA ASP A 261 6.15 -10.09 -17.42
C ASP A 261 7.44 -10.27 -16.62
N ASN A 262 8.15 -11.36 -16.91
CA ASN A 262 9.37 -11.73 -16.19
C ASN A 262 10.52 -10.73 -16.36
N SER A 263 10.37 -9.72 -17.23
CA SER A 263 11.32 -8.61 -17.32
C SER A 263 11.19 -7.62 -16.16
N VAL A 264 10.02 -7.58 -15.49
CA VAL A 264 9.76 -6.70 -14.34
C VAL A 264 10.49 -7.23 -13.11
N THR A 265 11.61 -6.59 -12.78
CA THR A 265 12.42 -6.88 -11.60
C THR A 265 12.28 -5.75 -10.60
N VAL A 266 12.06 -6.11 -9.32
CA VAL A 266 11.95 -5.15 -8.22
C VAL A 266 12.82 -5.65 -7.06
N PRO A 267 13.92 -4.97 -6.73
CA PRO A 267 14.75 -5.31 -5.58
C PRO A 267 13.96 -5.24 -4.27
N THR A 268 14.03 -6.29 -3.46
CA THR A 268 13.47 -6.33 -2.10
C THR A 268 14.37 -5.51 -1.16
N PRO A 269 13.84 -4.52 -0.42
CA PRO A 269 14.60 -3.81 0.62
C PRO A 269 15.13 -4.76 1.70
N ALA A 270 16.30 -4.47 2.27
CA ALA A 270 16.92 -5.31 3.29
C ALA A 270 16.14 -5.33 4.63
N ASP A 271 15.34 -4.28 4.91
CA ASP A 271 14.43 -4.19 6.06
C ASP A 271 13.02 -4.75 5.75
N ALA A 272 12.78 -5.29 4.55
CA ALA A 272 11.52 -5.93 4.22
C ALA A 272 11.31 -7.22 5.04
N PRO A 273 10.11 -7.45 5.60
CA PRO A 273 9.84 -8.64 6.39
C PRO A 273 9.95 -9.92 5.55
N SER A 274 10.65 -10.92 6.09
CA SER A 274 10.55 -12.28 5.56
C SER A 274 9.25 -12.92 6.01
N PHE A 275 8.55 -13.54 5.05
CA PHE A 275 7.42 -14.43 5.34
C PHE A 275 7.88 -15.80 4.89
N ASN A 276 7.87 -16.77 5.80
CA ASN A 276 8.23 -18.14 5.48
C ASN A 276 7.06 -18.81 4.74
N ASP A 277 6.88 -18.46 3.46
CA ASP A 277 5.82 -18.99 2.58
C ASP A 277 6.10 -20.42 2.08
N HIS A 278 6.87 -21.20 2.83
CA HIS A 278 7.00 -22.63 2.65
C HIS A 278 6.70 -23.37 3.95
N ARG A 279 5.46 -23.86 4.06
CA ARG A 279 5.23 -25.16 4.70
C ARG A 279 5.90 -26.21 3.83
N SER A 280 7.20 -26.41 4.00
CA SER A 280 7.82 -27.68 3.62
C SER A 280 7.09 -28.77 4.39
N TYR A 281 6.33 -29.60 3.68
CA TYR A 281 5.92 -30.91 4.15
C TYR A 281 7.16 -31.84 4.10
N GLY A 282 8.19 -31.45 4.85
CA GLY A 282 9.37 -32.25 5.10
C GLY A 282 9.06 -33.19 6.25
N ASN A 283 8.71 -34.43 5.94
CA ASN A 283 8.87 -35.51 6.91
C ASN A 283 10.37 -35.70 7.16
N SER A 284 10.89 -34.99 8.15
CA SER A 284 12.23 -35.21 8.68
C SER A 284 12.07 -35.67 10.12
N TYR A 285 12.14 -36.98 10.31
CA TYR A 285 12.54 -37.54 11.59
C TYR A 285 14.02 -37.24 11.74
N ASP A 286 14.36 -36.20 12.49
CA ASP A 286 15.68 -36.11 13.11
C ASP A 286 15.51 -35.65 14.56
N GLY A 287 16.11 -36.44 15.46
CA GLY A 287 15.92 -36.32 16.89
C GLY A 287 17.23 -35.91 17.55
N ASN A 288 17.43 -34.61 17.77
CA ASN A 288 18.41 -34.18 18.75
C ASN A 288 18.05 -32.88 19.48
N ARG A 289 18.25 -32.88 20.80
CA ARG A 289 18.02 -31.72 21.69
C ARG A 289 19.36 -31.05 21.97
N SER A 290 19.50 -29.75 21.68
CA SER A 290 20.24 -28.79 22.53
C SER A 290 20.26 -27.37 21.92
N ASN A 291 20.64 -26.40 22.76
CA ASN A 291 21.02 -25.03 22.40
C ASN A 291 19.89 -24.04 22.07
N TYR A 292 19.16 -23.67 23.14
CA TYR A 292 18.30 -22.49 23.21
C TYR A 292 19.13 -21.19 23.14
N ARG A 293 19.49 -20.74 21.93
CA ARG A 293 19.93 -19.36 21.70
C ARG A 293 18.70 -18.48 21.53
N ARG A 294 18.44 -17.59 22.50
CA ARG A 294 17.45 -16.49 22.38
C ARG A 294 17.91 -15.47 21.34
N SER A 295 17.74 -15.81 20.06
CA SER A 295 17.58 -14.78 19.04
C SER A 295 16.33 -13.98 19.38
N TYR A 296 16.43 -12.65 19.39
CA TYR A 296 15.25 -11.78 19.38
C TYR A 296 14.63 -11.85 17.99
N THR A 297 14.01 -13.00 17.68
CA THR A 297 13.22 -13.22 16.47
C THR A 297 12.09 -12.21 16.50
N HIS A 298 12.31 -11.08 15.82
CA HIS A 298 11.32 -10.02 15.72
C HIS A 298 10.06 -10.66 15.21
N HIS A 299 8.99 -10.58 16.01
CA HIS A 299 7.66 -10.94 15.56
C HIS A 299 7.23 -9.87 14.55
N TYR A 300 7.75 -9.98 13.32
CA TYR A 300 7.17 -9.39 12.13
C TYR A 300 5.79 -10.01 12.03
N VAL A 301 4.85 -9.24 12.57
CA VAL A 301 3.51 -9.63 12.97
C VAL A 301 2.80 -10.28 11.78
N ARG A 302 1.82 -11.16 12.02
CA ARG A 302 1.15 -11.95 10.98
C ARG A 302 0.23 -11.10 10.09
N ASP A 303 0.47 -9.79 10.03
CA ASP A 303 -0.21 -8.75 9.24
C ASP A 303 -0.43 -9.14 7.78
N ALA A 304 0.63 -9.64 7.13
CA ALA A 304 0.59 -10.14 5.77
C ALA A 304 0.25 -11.64 5.70
N VAL A 305 0.76 -12.43 6.65
CA VAL A 305 0.60 -13.91 6.64
C VAL A 305 -0.84 -14.33 6.92
N ILE A 306 -1.62 -13.58 7.71
CA ILE A 306 -3.05 -13.83 7.90
C ILE A 306 -3.88 -13.34 6.71
N ALA A 307 -3.44 -12.33 5.95
CA ALA A 307 -4.01 -12.13 4.61
C ALA A 307 -3.76 -13.39 3.74
N GLY A 308 -2.60 -14.05 3.86
CA GLY A 308 -2.32 -15.37 3.28
C GLY A 308 -3.15 -16.54 3.86
N ALA A 309 -3.50 -16.51 5.14
CA ALA A 309 -4.39 -17.52 5.76
C ALA A 309 -5.85 -17.34 5.31
N VAL A 310 -6.31 -16.08 5.19
CA VAL A 310 -7.58 -15.72 4.55
C VAL A 310 -7.60 -16.14 3.08
N HIS A 311 -6.46 -16.10 2.38
CA HIS A 311 -6.35 -16.69 1.04
C HIS A 311 -6.64 -18.21 1.00
N HIS A 312 -6.66 -18.96 2.12
CA HIS A 312 -7.15 -20.34 2.12
C HIS A 312 -8.68 -20.44 1.91
N ALA A 313 -9.46 -19.43 2.34
CA ALA A 313 -10.89 -19.36 2.07
C ALA A 313 -11.16 -18.95 0.61
N ILE A 314 -10.48 -17.88 0.15
CA ILE A 314 -10.49 -17.42 -1.25
C ILE A 314 -10.06 -18.55 -2.20
N ARG A 315 -9.02 -19.33 -1.84
CA ARG A 315 -8.57 -20.54 -2.55
C ARG A 315 -9.70 -21.54 -2.76
N ARG A 316 -10.54 -21.82 -1.75
CA ARG A 316 -11.69 -22.73 -1.90
C ARG A 316 -12.81 -22.12 -2.77
N HIS A 317 -13.03 -20.81 -2.70
CA HIS A 317 -14.03 -20.13 -3.54
C HIS A 317 -13.62 -20.11 -5.03
N TYR A 318 -12.40 -19.68 -5.33
CA TYR A 318 -11.90 -19.59 -6.71
C TYR A 318 -11.61 -20.96 -7.33
N ALA A 319 -11.10 -21.93 -6.56
CA ALA A 319 -10.99 -23.31 -7.06
C ALA A 319 -12.36 -23.85 -7.50
N ARG A 320 -13.41 -23.66 -6.70
CA ARG A 320 -14.79 -24.08 -7.05
C ARG A 320 -15.38 -23.33 -8.25
N LYS A 321 -14.96 -22.09 -8.52
CA LYS A 321 -15.48 -21.26 -9.62
C LYS A 321 -14.77 -21.50 -10.95
N TYR A 322 -13.52 -21.99 -10.93
CA TYR A 322 -12.67 -22.11 -12.12
C TYR A 322 -12.07 -23.51 -12.38
N THR A 323 -12.33 -24.53 -11.54
CA THR A 323 -12.07 -25.92 -11.96
C THR A 323 -13.09 -26.35 -13.02
N PRO A 324 -12.66 -26.92 -14.16
CA PRO A 324 -13.56 -27.66 -15.03
C PRO A 324 -14.24 -28.77 -14.22
N ARG A 325 -15.57 -28.89 -14.33
CA ARG A 325 -16.27 -30.10 -13.89
C ARG A 325 -15.87 -31.24 -14.83
N TYR A 326 -14.79 -31.95 -14.49
CA TYR A 326 -14.55 -33.28 -15.01
C TYR A 326 -15.65 -34.19 -14.47
N HIS A 327 -16.73 -34.33 -15.24
CA HIS A 327 -17.68 -35.40 -15.08
C HIS A 327 -16.96 -36.72 -15.37
N TYR A 328 -16.44 -37.34 -14.32
CA TYR A 328 -16.04 -38.75 -14.37
C TYR A 328 -17.29 -39.57 -14.68
N TYR A 329 -17.45 -39.93 -15.95
CA TYR A 329 -18.33 -41.02 -16.33
C TYR A 329 -17.81 -42.30 -15.68
N HIS A 330 -18.41 -42.69 -14.55
CA HIS A 330 -18.34 -44.06 -14.09
C HIS A 330 -19.04 -44.95 -15.11
N ARG A 331 -18.25 -45.57 -16.01
CA ARG A 331 -18.69 -46.78 -16.70
C ARG A 331 -18.69 -47.92 -15.67
N PRO A 332 -19.84 -48.55 -15.38
CA PRO A 332 -19.85 -49.74 -14.53
C PRO A 332 -19.11 -50.87 -15.24
N TYR A 333 -18.17 -51.50 -14.55
CA TYR A 333 -17.49 -52.72 -15.03
C TYR A 333 -18.47 -53.89 -15.01
N THR A 334 -18.98 -54.30 -16.18
CA THR A 334 -19.72 -55.55 -16.33
C THR A 334 -18.76 -56.73 -16.40
N TYR A 335 -18.71 -57.54 -15.34
CA TYR A 335 -18.05 -58.85 -15.37
C TYR A 335 -18.65 -59.70 -16.51
N HIS A 336 -17.81 -60.27 -17.38
CA HIS A 336 -18.21 -61.30 -18.33
C HIS A 336 -17.45 -62.59 -18.04
N ARG A 337 -18.20 -63.63 -17.69
CA ARG A 337 -17.71 -64.93 -17.23
C ARG A 337 -17.58 -65.87 -18.43
N HIS A 338 -16.42 -65.90 -19.06
CA HIS A 338 -16.18 -66.82 -20.18
C HIS A 338 -15.93 -68.25 -19.66
N TYR A 339 -16.85 -69.16 -19.99
CA TYR A 339 -16.66 -70.60 -19.81
C TYR A 339 -15.82 -71.16 -20.96
N TYR A 340 -14.62 -71.67 -20.66
CA TYR A 340 -13.90 -72.55 -21.58
C TYR A 340 -14.29 -74.00 -21.32
N ARG A 341 -14.97 -74.60 -22.30
CA ARG A 341 -15.39 -76.01 -22.30
C ARG A 341 -14.35 -76.84 -23.04
N HIS A 342 -13.46 -77.51 -22.31
CA HIS A 342 -12.60 -78.53 -22.89
C HIS A 342 -13.37 -79.86 -23.00
N TYR A 343 -13.38 -80.44 -24.20
CA TYR A 343 -13.79 -81.82 -24.44
C TYR A 343 -12.55 -82.70 -24.56
N ARG A 344 -12.57 -83.88 -23.93
CA ARG A 344 -11.84 -85.07 -24.41
C ARG A 344 -12.42 -86.34 -23.77
N PHE A 345 -12.88 -87.22 -24.67
CA PHE A 345 -13.38 -88.60 -24.46
C PHE A 345 -14.67 -88.72 -23.64
#